data_AF-A0A2G6BY71-F1
#
_entry.id   AF-A0A2G6BY71-F1
#
_cell.length_a   1.000
_cell.length_b   1.000
_cell.length_c   1.000
_cell.angle_alpha   90.00
_cell.angle_beta   90.00
_cell.angle_gamma   90.00
#
_symmetry.space_group_name_H-M   'P 1'
#
loop_
_entity.id
_entity.type
_entity.pdbx_description
1 polymer ?
#
loop_
_entity_poly.entity_id
_entity_poly.type
_entity_poly.pdbx_seq_one_letter_code
_entity_poly.pdbx_strand_id
1 'polypeptide(L)'
;MTLTGNTTLSVTGAEAGKACAFTLYVKQDGTGSRTLSLPTIKWAGGTVPSISTNANAVDVFVIETLDGGSTWYGSLVGNNFS
;
A
#
# COMPACT_ATOMS: atom_id res chain seq x y z
N MET A 1 5.07 2.59 -7.71
CA MET A 1 5.33 4.02 -7.49
C MET A 1 6.65 4.20 -6.75
N THR A 2 7.34 5.32 -6.97
CA THR A 2 8.56 5.66 -6.21
C THR A 2 8.26 6.82 -5.27
N LEU A 3 8.64 6.69 -4.00
CA LEU A 3 8.52 7.72 -2.99
C LEU A 3 9.72 8.67 -3.09
N THR A 4 9.50 9.88 -3.61
CA THR A 4 10.50 10.97 -3.63
C THR A 4 10.33 11.93 -2.45
N GLY A 5 9.31 11.68 -1.62
CA GLY A 5 8.93 12.44 -0.44
C GLY A 5 7.84 11.71 0.32
N ASN A 6 7.46 12.24 1.48
CA ASN A 6 6.32 11.70 2.23
C ASN A 6 5.06 11.81 1.39
N THR A 7 4.34 10.71 1.24
CA THR A 7 3.23 10.58 0.29
C THR A 7 1.99 10.06 0.98
N THR A 8 0.82 10.55 0.58
CA THR A 8 -0.48 9.98 0.96
C THR A 8 -1.12 9.36 -0.27
N LEU A 9 -1.53 8.10 -0.17
CA LEU A 9 -2.24 7.40 -1.24
C LEU A 9 -3.75 7.59 -1.08
N SER A 10 -4.42 7.96 -2.17
CA SER A 10 -5.87 7.86 -2.29
C SER A 10 -6.23 6.79 -3.32
N VAL A 11 -7.27 6.02 -3.03
CA VAL A 11 -7.78 4.96 -3.91
C VAL A 11 -9.23 5.28 -4.22
N THR A 12 -9.59 5.30 -5.51
CA THR A 12 -10.93 5.60 -6.00
C THR A 12 -11.28 4.66 -7.15
N GLY A 13 -12.55 4.67 -7.61
CA GLY A 13 -12.97 3.94 -8.80
C GLY A 13 -13.33 2.46 -8.57
N ALA A 14 -13.46 2.01 -7.33
CA ALA A 14 -14.00 0.69 -7.03
C ALA A 14 -15.50 0.62 -7.35
N GLU A 15 -15.94 -0.48 -7.95
CA GLU A 15 -17.35 -0.69 -8.33
C GLU A 15 -18.08 -1.52 -7.27
N ALA A 16 -19.25 -1.06 -6.82
CA ALA A 16 -20.07 -1.78 -5.86
C ALA A 16 -20.58 -3.11 -6.44
N GLY A 17 -20.62 -4.16 -5.62
CA GLY A 17 -21.07 -5.49 -6.04
C GLY A 17 -20.03 -6.29 -6.84
N LYS A 18 -18.80 -5.78 -6.98
CA LYS A 18 -17.67 -6.49 -7.59
C LYS A 18 -16.47 -6.52 -6.63
N ALA A 19 -15.68 -7.59 -6.74
CA ALA A 19 -14.34 -7.60 -6.18
C ALA A 19 -13.45 -6.70 -7.03
N CYS A 20 -12.82 -5.70 -6.42
CA CYS A 20 -11.82 -4.84 -7.05
C CYS A 20 -10.52 -4.94 -6.27
N ALA A 21 -9.41 -5.20 -6.96
CA ALA A 21 -8.10 -5.34 -6.34
C ALA A 21 -7.00 -4.72 -7.20
N PHE A 22 -5.92 -4.31 -6.56
CA PHE A 22 -4.69 -3.89 -7.24
C PHE A 22 -3.46 -4.28 -6.42
N THR A 23 -2.36 -4.50 -7.13
CA THR A 23 -1.05 -4.71 -6.53
C THR A 23 -0.26 -3.40 -6.57
N LEU A 24 0.23 -2.96 -5.41
CA LEU A 24 1.00 -1.75 -5.25
C LEU A 24 2.46 -2.09 -4.94
N TYR A 25 3.34 -1.76 -5.87
CA TYR A 25 4.79 -1.74 -5.64
C TYR A 25 5.16 -0.33 -5.16
N VAL A 26 5.78 -0.23 -3.98
CA VAL A 26 6.24 1.02 -3.38
C VAL A 26 7.75 0.97 -3.29
N LYS A 27 8.44 1.85 -4.01
CA LYS A 27 9.90 1.95 -4.01
C LYS A 27 10.36 3.20 -3.26
N GLN A 28 11.30 3.09 -2.35
CA GLN A 28 12.01 4.24 -1.79
C GLN A 28 12.90 4.91 -2.85
N ASP A 29 13.05 6.23 -2.79
CA ASP A 29 14.08 6.91 -3.60
C ASP A 29 15.50 6.50 -3.18
N GLY A 30 16.51 7.10 -3.82
CA GLY A 30 17.92 6.84 -3.51
C GLY A 30 18.37 7.30 -2.12
N THR A 31 17.53 8.01 -1.36
CA THR A 31 17.81 8.43 0.03
C THR A 31 17.15 7.49 1.03
N GLY A 32 15.91 7.06 0.75
CA GLY A 32 15.09 6.28 1.68
C GLY A 32 14.37 7.13 2.72
N SER A 33 13.81 6.45 3.70
CA SER A 33 13.09 7.02 4.85
C SER A 33 11.91 7.94 4.47
N ARG A 34 11.27 7.68 3.33
CA ARG A 34 9.99 8.31 2.98
C ARG A 34 8.85 7.56 3.62
N THR A 35 7.86 8.30 4.11
CA THR A 35 6.63 7.69 4.63
C THR A 35 5.58 7.57 3.55
N LEU A 36 4.77 6.50 3.62
CA LEU A 36 3.56 6.35 2.83
C LEU A 36 2.37 6.22 3.78
N SER A 37 1.48 7.19 3.77
CA SER A 37 0.19 7.10 4.44
C SER A 37 -0.79 6.43 3.49
N LEU A 38 -1.20 5.21 3.83
CA LEU A 38 -2.27 4.51 3.14
C LEU A 38 -3.64 4.96 3.67
N PRO A 39 -4.73 4.81 2.91
CA PRO A 39 -6.09 5.02 3.43
C PRO A 39 -6.41 4.00 4.53
N THR A 40 -7.54 4.17 5.21
CA THR A 40 -8.01 3.19 6.20
C THR A 40 -8.21 1.83 5.54
N ILE A 41 -7.33 0.89 5.87
CA ILE A 41 -7.30 -0.48 5.35
C ILE A 41 -7.32 -1.44 6.53
N LYS A 42 -8.12 -2.49 6.43
CA LYS A 42 -8.12 -3.60 7.38
C LYS A 42 -6.98 -4.55 7.06
N TRP A 43 -6.08 -4.73 8.01
CA TRP A 43 -4.95 -5.65 7.92
C TRP A 43 -5.20 -6.89 8.77
N ALA A 44 -4.61 -8.02 8.38
CA ALA A 44 -4.63 -9.22 9.19
C ALA A 44 -4.06 -8.94 10.59
N GLY A 45 -4.79 -9.35 11.64
CA GLY A 45 -4.41 -9.06 13.03
C GLY A 45 -4.55 -7.60 13.46
N GLY A 46 -5.07 -6.72 12.61
CA GLY A 46 -5.33 -5.30 12.94
C GLY A 46 -4.08 -4.40 12.93
N THR A 47 -2.92 -4.92 12.56
CA THR A 47 -1.65 -4.18 12.56
C THR A 47 -1.31 -3.69 11.16
N VAL A 48 -1.07 -2.39 11.02
CA VAL A 48 -0.59 -1.80 9.76
C VAL A 48 0.86 -2.23 9.52
N PRO A 49 1.20 -2.78 8.35
CA PRO A 49 2.58 -3.14 8.04
C PRO A 49 3.51 -1.92 7.97
N SER A 50 4.76 -2.11 8.39
CA SER A 50 5.80 -1.10 8.22
C SER A 50 6.24 -0.99 6.74
N ILE A 51 6.46 0.24 6.28
CA ILE A 51 7.13 0.53 5.00
C ILE A 51 8.64 0.51 5.22
N SER A 52 9.39 -0.07 4.29
CA SER A 52 10.85 -0.09 4.31
C SER A 52 11.42 1.32 4.23
N THR A 53 12.51 1.57 4.97
CA THR A 53 13.19 2.87 5.01
C THR A 53 14.50 2.91 4.23
N ASN A 54 15.00 1.76 3.77
CA ASN A 54 16.26 1.69 3.04
C ASN A 54 16.15 2.36 1.67
N ALA A 55 17.23 3.01 1.22
CA ALA A 55 17.30 3.56 -0.12
C ALA A 55 17.02 2.48 -1.17
N ASN A 56 16.23 2.82 -2.18
CA ASN A 56 15.79 1.93 -3.27
C ASN A 56 14.97 0.69 -2.86
N ALA A 57 14.69 0.46 -1.57
CA ALA A 57 13.92 -0.69 -1.13
C ALA A 57 12.52 -0.70 -1.75
N VAL A 58 12.05 -1.89 -2.10
CA VAL A 58 10.72 -2.11 -2.66
C VAL A 58 9.87 -2.94 -1.72
N ASP A 59 8.67 -2.44 -1.45
CA ASP A 59 7.60 -3.13 -0.72
C ASP A 59 6.45 -3.43 -1.68
N VAL A 60 5.76 -4.55 -1.48
CA VAL A 60 4.68 -5.00 -2.34
C VAL A 60 3.45 -5.28 -1.50
N PHE A 61 2.35 -4.61 -1.85
CA PHE A 61 1.05 -4.78 -1.22
C PHE A 61 0.02 -5.28 -2.21
N VAL A 62 -0.96 -6.03 -1.74
CA VAL A 62 -2.23 -6.26 -2.43
C VAL A 62 -3.32 -5.58 -1.62
N ILE A 63 -4.09 -4.72 -2.27
CA ILE A 63 -5.20 -3.98 -1.68
C ILE A 63 -6.47 -4.32 -2.44
N GLU A 64 -7.54 -4.63 -1.72
CA GLU A 64 -8.80 -5.10 -2.31
C GLU A 64 -10.04 -4.60 -1.57
N THR A 65 -11.16 -4.58 -2.28
CA THR A 65 -12.50 -4.25 -1.76
C THR A 65 -13.54 -5.12 -2.44
N LEU A 66 -14.65 -5.37 -1.73
CA LEU A 66 -15.79 -6.16 -2.22
C LEU A 66 -17.08 -5.32 -2.27
N ASP A 67 -17.03 -4.06 -1.81
CA ASP A 67 -18.19 -3.22 -1.52
C ASP A 67 -18.04 -1.80 -2.08
N GLY A 68 -17.40 -1.68 -3.25
CA GLY A 68 -17.24 -0.40 -3.95
C GLY A 68 -16.32 0.59 -3.23
N GLY A 69 -15.38 0.09 -2.41
CA GLY A 69 -14.42 0.91 -1.68
C GLY A 69 -14.91 1.43 -0.33
N SER A 70 -16.01 0.90 0.20
CA SER A 70 -16.48 1.22 1.57
C SER A 70 -15.59 0.56 2.62
N THR A 71 -15.14 -0.67 2.34
CA THR A 71 -14.18 -1.43 3.13
C THR A 71 -13.02 -1.84 2.25
N TRP A 72 -11.80 -1.58 2.71
CA TRP A 72 -10.56 -2.04 2.09
C TRP A 72 -9.86 -3.06 2.97
N TYR A 73 -9.32 -4.09 2.34
CA TYR A 73 -8.47 -5.11 2.95
C TYR A 73 -7.07 -5.02 2.34
N GLY A 74 -6.05 -5.28 3.15
CA GLY A 74 -4.65 -5.17 2.75
C GLY A 74 -3.83 -6.38 3.16
N SER A 75 -2.92 -6.76 2.28
CA SER A 75 -1.88 -7.75 2.53
C SER A 75 -0.52 -7.19 2.16
N LEU A 76 0.46 -7.31 3.05
CA LEU A 76 1.87 -7.14 2.72
C LEU A 76 2.36 -8.45 2.11
N VAL A 77 2.69 -8.42 0.82
CA VAL A 77 3.16 -9.59 0.06
C VAL A 77 4.67 -9.77 0.22
N GLY A 78 5.41 -8.66 0.29
CA GLY A 78 6.84 -8.68 0.50
C GLY A 78 7.36 -7.30 0.87
N ASN A 79 8.46 -7.28 1.60
CA ASN A 79 9.01 -6.07 2.22
C ASN A 79 10.53 -6.03 2.03
N ASN A 80 11.07 -4.84 1.81
CA ASN A 80 12.51 -4.58 1.77
C ASN A 80 13.27 -5.36 0.69
N PHE A 81 12.72 -5.48 -0.52
CA PHE A 81 13.49 -5.99 -1.65
C PHE A 81 14.55 -4.95 -2.09
N SER A 82 15.78 -5.41 -2.35
CA SER A 82 16.92 -4.58 -2.74
C SER A 82 17.23 -4.66 -4.24
#